data_AF-A0AAN8DVU4-F1
#
_entry.id   AF-A0AAN8DVU4-F1
#
_cell.length_a   1.000
_cell.length_b   1.000
_cell.length_c   1.000
_cell.angle_alpha   90.00
_cell.angle_beta   90.00
_cell.angle_gamma   90.00
#
_symmetry.space_group_name_H-M   'P 1'
#
loop_
_entity.id
_entity.type
_entity.pdbx_description
1 polymer ?
#
loop_
_entity_poly.entity_id
_entity_poly.type
_entity_poly.pdbx_seq_one_letter_code
_entity_poly.pdbx_strand_id
1 'polypeptide(L)'
;MCRTKIKAARLKMELWCVRLDRQEFDCFPTLADFLLAAEEELDGGTVAAFKEHLQGLHFQLGRYFPELDAGFEWIRNPFGDKTHIEHVSSKLPRDRLTALWTSHLMGH
;
A
#
# COMPACT_ATOMS: atom_id res chain seq x y z
N MET A 1 -5.01 1.50 7.23
CA MET A 1 -3.80 2.34 7.35
C MET A 1 -2.75 2.08 6.25
N CYS A 2 -2.46 0.83 5.88
CA CYS A 2 -1.42 0.51 4.88
C CYS A 2 -1.67 1.08 3.47
N ARG A 3 -2.92 1.14 2.99
CA ARG A 3 -3.25 1.57 1.62
C ARG A 3 -2.84 3.00 1.28
N THR A 4 -3.14 3.95 2.17
CA THR A 4 -2.73 5.36 2.00
C THR A 4 -1.22 5.49 2.03
N LYS A 5 -0.53 4.66 2.84
CA LYS A 5 0.93 4.63 2.89
C LYS A 5 1.53 4.10 1.57
N ILE A 6 0.95 3.05 0.97
CA ILE A 6 1.40 2.53 -0.33
C ILE A 6 1.16 3.54 -1.45
N LYS A 7 -0.02 4.18 -1.49
CA LYS A 7 -0.31 5.25 -2.46
C LYS A 7 0.68 6.41 -2.31
N ALA A 8 0.92 6.86 -1.09
CA ALA A 8 1.90 7.91 -0.82
C ALA A 8 3.33 7.50 -1.21
N ALA A 9 3.73 6.25 -0.97
CA ALA A 9 5.04 5.74 -1.37
C ALA A 9 5.20 5.73 -2.90
N ARG A 10 4.18 5.30 -3.64
CA ARG A 10 4.17 5.32 -5.11
C ARG A 10 4.30 6.74 -5.67
N LEU A 11 3.52 7.69 -5.12
CA LEU A 11 3.62 9.10 -5.49
C LEU A 11 5.00 9.71 -5.17
N LYS A 12 5.63 9.31 -4.06
CA LYS A 12 7.00 9.74 -3.75
C LYS A 12 7.99 9.24 -4.80
N MET A 13 7.88 7.99 -5.24
CA MET A 13 8.77 7.43 -6.28
C MET A 13 8.64 8.21 -7.60
N GLU A 14 7.42 8.56 -8.01
CA GLU A 14 7.18 9.41 -9.19
C GLU A 14 7.81 10.79 -9.04
N LEU A 15 7.63 11.44 -7.87
CA LEU A 15 8.24 12.73 -7.56
C LEU A 15 9.78 12.65 -7.60
N TRP A 16 10.36 11.59 -7.04
CA TRP A 16 11.81 11.38 -7.03
C TRP A 16 12.36 11.21 -8.44
N CYS A 17 11.65 10.50 -9.33
CA CYS A 17 12.04 10.40 -10.74
C CYS A 17 12.13 11.78 -11.42
N VAL A 18 11.17 12.68 -11.16
CA VAL A 18 11.18 14.05 -11.72
C VAL A 18 12.33 14.88 -11.16
N ARG A 19 12.67 14.69 -9.87
CA ARG A 19 13.79 15.39 -9.22
C ARG A 19 15.15 14.91 -9.73
N LEU A 20 15.29 13.60 -9.98
CA LEU A 20 16.49 13.01 -10.56
C LEU A 20 16.82 13.61 -11.94
N ASP A 21 15.81 13.94 -12.75
CA ASP A 21 16.03 14.62 -14.04
C ASP A 21 16.61 16.04 -13.89
N ARG A 22 16.48 16.64 -12.71
CA ARG A 22 17.00 17.98 -12.36
C ARG A 22 18.29 17.92 -11.54
N GLN A 23 18.84 16.72 -11.34
CA GLN A 23 19.94 16.47 -10.41
C GLN A 23 19.65 16.91 -8.95
N GLU A 24 18.38 16.88 -8.54
CA GLU A 24 17.97 17.22 -7.18
C GLU A 24 17.95 15.97 -6.29
N PHE A 25 18.94 15.84 -5.38
CA PHE A 25 19.12 14.65 -4.54
C PHE A 25 18.65 14.79 -3.09
N ASP A 26 17.94 15.87 -2.73
CA ASP A 26 17.43 16.13 -1.36
C ASP A 26 16.62 14.98 -0.73
N CYS A 27 16.06 14.11 -1.59
CA CYS A 27 15.29 12.94 -1.17
C CYS A 27 16.16 11.78 -0.65
N PHE A 28 17.47 11.85 -0.91
CA PHE A 28 18.49 10.88 -0.57
C PHE A 28 19.63 11.58 0.18
N PRO A 29 19.44 11.97 1.46
CA PRO A 29 20.37 12.84 2.17
C PRO A 29 21.82 12.35 2.15
N THR A 30 22.02 11.04 2.38
CA THR A 30 23.37 10.44 2.34
C THR A 30 24.04 10.55 0.97
N LEU A 31 23.27 10.44 -0.11
CA LEU A 31 23.80 10.60 -1.47
C LEU A 31 24.06 12.09 -1.78
N ALA A 32 23.14 12.98 -1.39
CA ALA A 32 23.31 14.41 -1.56
C ALA A 32 24.57 14.92 -0.82
N ASP A 33 24.76 14.51 0.43
CA ASP A 33 25.93 14.84 1.24
C ASP A 33 27.23 14.31 0.61
N PHE A 34 27.19 13.08 0.08
CA PHE A 34 28.33 12.47 -0.61
C PHE A 34 28.73 13.24 -1.87
N LEU A 35 27.75 13.55 -2.74
CA LEU A 35 27.99 14.29 -3.99
C LEU A 35 28.50 15.70 -3.70
N LEU A 36 27.93 16.37 -2.69
CA LEU A 36 28.38 17.68 -2.24
C LEU A 36 29.82 17.65 -1.72
N ALA A 37 30.18 16.63 -0.92
CA ALA A 37 31.52 16.49 -0.36
C ALA A 37 32.57 16.11 -1.41
N ALA A 38 32.17 15.32 -2.41
CA ALA A 38 33.02 14.92 -3.53
C ALA A 38 33.11 15.98 -4.63
N GLU A 39 32.23 16.99 -4.61
CA GLU A 39 32.06 17.98 -5.68
C GLU A 39 31.77 17.30 -7.04
N GLU A 40 31.00 16.21 -7.01
CA GLU A 40 30.65 15.39 -8.16
C GLU A 40 29.16 15.45 -8.48
N GLU A 41 28.86 15.27 -9.77
CA GLU A 41 27.52 15.06 -10.30
C GLU A 41 27.37 13.61 -10.77
N LEU A 42 26.15 13.07 -10.71
CA LEU A 42 25.90 11.74 -11.27
C LEU A 42 25.80 11.84 -12.79
N ASP A 43 26.44 10.90 -13.48
CA ASP A 43 26.29 10.79 -14.92
C ASP A 43 24.86 10.37 -15.31
N GLY A 44 24.48 10.69 -16.56
CA GLY A 44 23.13 10.40 -17.05
C GLY A 44 22.80 8.90 -17.04
N GLY A 45 23.80 8.03 -17.14
CA GLY A 45 23.64 6.57 -17.05
C GLY A 45 23.22 6.11 -15.66
N THR A 46 23.88 6.62 -14.63
CA THR A 46 23.56 6.32 -13.23
C THR A 46 22.20 6.89 -12.85
N VAL A 47 21.89 8.11 -13.30
CA VAL A 47 20.56 8.71 -13.12
C VAL A 47 19.47 7.85 -13.77
N ALA A 48 19.70 7.37 -15.00
CA ALA A 48 18.76 6.50 -15.69
C ALA A 48 18.53 5.17 -14.95
N ALA A 49 19.60 4.52 -14.48
CA ALA A 49 19.51 3.28 -13.70
C ALA A 49 18.74 3.48 -12.39
N PHE A 50 18.95 4.62 -11.71
CA PHE A 50 18.20 4.99 -10.52
C PHE A 50 16.70 5.15 -10.81
N LYS A 51 16.35 5.84 -11.89
CA LYS A 51 14.96 6.00 -12.31
C LYS A 51 14.31 4.67 -12.65
N GLU A 52 14.99 3.81 -13.41
CA GLU A 52 14.51 2.47 -13.75
C GLU A 52 14.19 1.66 -12.49
N HIS A 53 15.09 1.71 -11.49
CA HIS A 53 14.87 1.03 -10.22
C HIS A 53 13.62 1.55 -9.48
N LEU A 54 13.47 2.88 -9.38
CA LEU A 54 12.31 3.50 -8.74
C LEU A 54 10.99 3.17 -9.46
N GLN A 55 11.01 3.15 -10.80
CA GLN A 55 9.86 2.78 -11.63
C GLN A 55 9.50 1.29 -11.45
N GLY A 56 10.50 0.41 -11.38
CA GLY A 56 10.32 -1.01 -11.09
C GLY A 56 9.68 -1.23 -9.72
N LEU A 57 10.17 -0.54 -8.69
CA LEU A 57 9.60 -0.61 -7.34
C LEU A 57 8.16 -0.07 -7.28
N HIS A 58 7.90 1.05 -7.96
CA HIS A 58 6.56 1.61 -8.12
C HIS A 58 5.59 0.58 -8.74
N PHE A 59 6.01 -0.09 -9.82
CA PHE A 59 5.22 -1.11 -10.49
C PHE A 59 4.95 -2.31 -9.59
N GLN A 60 5.98 -2.81 -8.90
CA GLN A 60 5.83 -3.94 -7.97
C GLN A 60 4.85 -3.62 -6.85
N LEU A 61 4.94 -2.43 -6.24
CA LEU A 61 3.98 -2.00 -5.21
C LEU A 61 2.56 -1.93 -5.75
N GLY A 62 2.36 -1.43 -6.98
CA GLY A 62 1.04 -1.43 -7.63
C GLY A 62 0.49 -2.84 -7.84
N ARG A 63 1.34 -3.80 -8.19
CA ARG A 63 0.96 -5.20 -8.42
C ARG A 63 0.58 -5.94 -7.13
N TYR A 64 1.33 -5.73 -6.05
CA TYR A 64 1.04 -6.39 -4.76
C TYR A 64 -0.10 -5.73 -3.99
N PHE A 65 -0.33 -4.43 -4.22
CA PHE A 65 -1.37 -3.65 -3.54
C PHE A 65 -2.28 -2.96 -4.57
N PRO A 66 -3.09 -3.74 -5.31
CA PRO A 66 -4.00 -3.18 -6.30
C PRO A 66 -5.01 -2.24 -5.63
N GLU A 67 -5.55 -1.31 -6.43
CA GLU A 67 -6.73 -0.57 -6.01
C GLU A 67 -7.87 -1.55 -5.86
N LEU A 68 -8.54 -1.47 -4.71
CA LEU A 68 -9.73 -2.26 -4.47
C LEU A 68 -10.91 -1.51 -5.07
N ASP A 69 -11.74 -2.20 -5.85
CA ASP A 69 -13.03 -1.67 -6.29
C ASP A 69 -13.89 -1.25 -5.10
N ALA A 70 -14.85 -0.35 -5.32
CA ALA A 70 -15.78 0.10 -4.30
C ALA A 70 -16.50 -1.06 -3.57
N GLY A 71 -16.64 -2.22 -4.24
CA GLY A 71 -17.20 -3.44 -3.68
C GLY A 71 -16.39 -4.08 -2.53
N PHE A 72 -15.17 -3.61 -2.23
CA PHE A 72 -14.36 -4.09 -1.09
C PHE A 72 -14.20 -3.05 0.03
N GLU A 73 -14.88 -1.90 -0.05
CA GLU A 73 -14.83 -0.89 1.01
C GLU A 73 -15.40 -1.42 2.35
N TRP A 74 -16.25 -2.46 2.32
CA TRP A 74 -16.69 -3.19 3.51
C TRP A 74 -15.52 -3.73 4.35
N ILE A 75 -14.36 -4.03 3.75
CA ILE A 75 -13.18 -4.51 4.50
C ILE A 75 -12.66 -3.42 5.46
N ARG A 76 -12.89 -2.14 5.13
CA ARG A 76 -12.46 -0.99 5.96
C ARG A 76 -13.47 -0.68 7.06
N ASN A 77 -14.74 -0.88 6.76
CA ASN A 77 -15.82 -0.73 7.72
C ASN A 77 -16.86 -1.83 7.48
N PRO A 78 -16.72 -3.00 8.13
CA PRO A 78 -17.63 -4.13 7.91
C PRO A 78 -19.07 -3.82 8.34
N PHE A 79 -19.27 -2.76 9.13
CA PHE A 79 -20.58 -2.28 9.58
C PHE A 79 -21.04 -0.98 8.91
N GLY A 80 -20.25 -0.44 7.99
CA GLY A 80 -20.53 0.83 7.32
C GLY A 80 -21.60 0.74 6.24
N ASP A 81 -21.71 -0.44 5.62
CA ASP A 81 -22.69 -0.71 4.57
C ASP A 81 -23.50 -1.96 4.96
N LYS A 82 -24.75 -1.75 5.38
CA LYS A 82 -25.63 -2.80 5.91
C LYS A 82 -26.06 -3.81 4.84
N THR A 83 -25.93 -3.45 3.57
CA THR A 83 -26.31 -4.28 2.41
C THR A 83 -25.53 -5.60 2.35
N HIS A 84 -24.27 -5.60 2.78
CA HIS A 84 -23.42 -6.80 2.78
C HIS A 84 -23.66 -7.69 4.01
N ILE A 85 -24.00 -7.09 5.16
CA ILE A 85 -24.33 -7.81 6.41
C ILE A 85 -25.64 -8.59 6.24
N GLU A 86 -26.64 -8.02 5.56
CA GLU A 86 -27.91 -8.69 5.29
C GLU A 86 -27.72 -9.97 4.46
N HIS A 87 -26.75 -9.99 3.54
CA HIS A 87 -26.43 -11.17 2.73
C HIS A 87 -25.74 -12.28 3.52
N VAL A 88 -24.91 -11.94 4.52
CA VAL A 88 -24.26 -12.93 5.39
C VAL A 88 -25.25 -13.43 6.44
N SER A 89 -26.05 -12.53 7.01
CA SER A 89 -27.05 -12.86 8.01
C SER A 89 -28.22 -13.67 7.46
N SER A 90 -28.54 -13.56 6.17
CA SER A 90 -29.58 -14.38 5.52
C SER A 90 -29.14 -15.81 5.22
N LYS A 91 -27.83 -16.10 5.20
CA LYS A 91 -27.26 -17.44 4.94
C LYS A 91 -27.03 -18.27 6.20
N LEU A 92 -27.07 -17.68 7.38
CA LEU A 92 -27.04 -18.41 8.65
C LEU A 92 -28.39 -18.31 9.37
N PRO A 93 -29.16 -19.40 9.46
CA PRO A 93 -30.32 -19.45 10.33
C PRO A 93 -29.89 -19.07 11.76
N ARG A 94 -30.61 -18.11 12.36
CA ARG A 94 -30.38 -17.59 13.72
C ARG A 94 -30.24 -18.73 14.75
N ASP A 95 -30.90 -19.84 14.48
CA ASP A 95 -30.98 -21.06 15.31
C ASP A 95 -29.66 -21.85 15.37
N ARG A 96 -28.71 -21.62 14.45
CA ARG A 96 -27.39 -22.27 14.48
C ARG A 96 -26.34 -21.51 15.29
N LEU A 97 -26.54 -20.21 15.51
CA LEU A 97 -25.62 -19.40 16.31
C LEU A 97 -25.74 -19.72 17.80
N THR A 98 -26.95 -19.99 18.29
CA THR A 98 -27.19 -20.39 19.68
C THR A 98 -26.64 -21.77 19.99
N ALA A 99 -26.75 -22.72 19.05
CA ALA A 99 -26.25 -24.09 19.21
C ALA A 99 -24.72 -24.18 19.37
N LEU A 100 -23.97 -23.32 18.67
CA LEU A 100 -22.50 -23.27 18.76
C LEU A 100 -22.00 -22.75 20.12
N TRP A 101 -22.75 -21.84 20.75
CA TRP A 101 -22.38 -21.26 22.04
C TRP A 101 -22.76 -22.17 23.21
N THR A 102 -23.90 -22.85 23.11
CA THR A 102 -24.32 -23.82 24.13
C THR A 102 -23.43 -25.07 24.16
N SER A 103 -22.91 -25.51 23.01
CA SER A 103 -21.97 -26.65 22.95
C SER A 103 -20.62 -26.35 23.58
N HIS A 104 -20.22 -25.07 23.68
CA HIS A 104 -18.94 -24.67 24.27
C HIS A 104 -19.03 -24.51 25.80
N LEU A 105 -20.22 -24.27 26.34
CA LEU A 105 -20.45 -24.11 27.79
C LEU A 105 -20.82 -25.41 28.52
N MET A 106 -21.19 -26.48 27.81
CA MET A 106 -21.46 -27.81 28.38
C MET A 106 -20.28 -28.79 28.29
N GLY A 107 -19.10 -28.32 27.87
CA GLY A 107 -17.88 -29.12 27.79
C GLY A 107 -16.89 -28.80 28.91
N HIS A 108 -17.26 -29.06 30.15
CA HIS A 108 -16.35 -29.17 31.29
C HIS A 108 -16.91 -30.15 32.32
#